data_AF-A0ABD3XD86-F1
#
_entry.id   AF-A0ABD3XD86-F1
#
_cell.length_a   1.000
_cell.length_b   1.000
_cell.length_c   1.000
_cell.angle_alpha   90.00
_cell.angle_beta   90.00
_cell.angle_gamma   90.00
#
_symmetry.space_group_name_H-M   'P 1'
#
loop_
_entity.id
_entity.type
_entity.pdbx_description
1 polymer ?
#
loop_
_entity_poly.entity_id
_entity_poly.type
_entity_poly.pdbx_seq_one_letter_code
_entity_poly.pdbx_strand_id
1 'polypeptide(L)'
;MEDNSFTAPKSTRQINDKKFRYRKRKSKEIMNSQINLADDVVNVLCELHSNPVIQEIILTKHKKPVVIVYINQQMDDMIRNCEGDDGSVLGVDITFNFEIFYVTVFSYKTDV
;
A
#
# COMPACT_ATOMS: atom_id res chain seq x y z
N MET A 1 -33.14 32.33 -10.12
CA MET A 1 -33.18 32.18 -8.65
C MET A 1 -32.42 33.36 -8.09
N GLU A 2 -33.12 34.36 -7.61
CA GLU A 2 -32.55 35.63 -7.13
C GLU A 2 -31.91 35.41 -5.75
N ASP A 3 -30.64 35.77 -5.63
CA ASP A 3 -29.94 35.79 -4.34
C ASP A 3 -30.49 36.94 -3.48
N ASN A 4 -31.43 36.60 -2.60
CA ASN A 4 -32.04 37.53 -1.64
C ASN A 4 -30.97 38.10 -0.69
N SER A 5 -30.69 39.40 -0.81
CA SER A 5 -29.77 40.17 0.04
C SER A 5 -30.10 40.10 1.55
N PHE A 6 -31.34 39.74 1.89
CA PHE A 6 -31.79 39.51 3.26
C PHE A 6 -31.23 38.23 3.91
N THR A 7 -30.74 37.29 3.10
CA THR A 7 -30.16 36.01 3.57
C THR A 7 -28.63 35.98 3.54
N ALA A 8 -28.01 37.04 3.04
CA ALA A 8 -26.56 37.19 3.00
C ALA A 8 -26.03 37.42 4.44
N PRO A 9 -24.94 36.74 4.84
CA PRO A 9 -24.36 36.93 6.16
C PRO A 9 -23.87 38.37 6.31
N LYS A 10 -24.41 39.08 7.31
CA LYS A 10 -24.18 40.52 7.54
C LYS A 10 -22.92 40.81 8.35
N SER A 11 -22.25 39.77 8.85
CA SER A 11 -21.03 39.86 9.65
C SER A 11 -20.05 38.74 9.31
N THR A 12 -18.77 39.06 9.34
CA THR A 12 -17.66 38.11 9.20
C THR A 12 -17.76 36.95 10.21
N ARG A 13 -18.33 37.18 11.39
CA ARG A 13 -18.61 36.13 12.38
C ARG A 13 -19.62 35.10 11.87
N GLN A 14 -20.69 35.54 11.21
CA GLN A 14 -21.70 34.62 10.65
C GLN A 14 -21.12 33.79 9.50
N ILE A 15 -20.24 34.39 8.68
CA ILE A 15 -19.52 33.68 7.62
C ILE A 15 -18.65 32.58 8.23
N ASN A 16 -17.90 32.90 9.28
CA ASN A 16 -17.00 31.96 9.94
C ASN A 16 -17.78 30.83 10.64
N ASP A 17 -18.88 31.14 11.32
CA ASP A 17 -19.75 30.15 11.96
C ASP A 17 -20.43 29.23 10.95
N LYS A 18 -20.82 29.75 9.77
CA LYS A 18 -21.39 28.95 8.67
C LYS A 18 -20.34 28.04 8.05
N LYS A 19 -19.12 28.55 7.81
CA LYS A 19 -17.97 27.75 7.35
C LYS A 19 -17.60 26.65 8.35
N PHE A 20 -17.58 26.96 9.64
CA PHE A 20 -17.27 25.99 10.71
C PHE A 20 -18.33 24.88 10.77
N ARG A 21 -19.63 25.24 10.75
CA ARG A 21 -20.72 24.26 10.75
C ARG A 21 -20.73 23.38 9.50
N TYR A 22 -20.44 23.95 8.34
CA TYR A 22 -20.30 23.19 7.10
C TYR A 22 -19.13 22.18 7.17
N ARG A 23 -17.95 22.62 7.63
CA ARG A 23 -16.79 21.75 7.83
C ARG A 23 -17.08 20.62 8.82
N LYS A 24 -17.77 20.91 9.93
CA LYS A 24 -18.14 19.94 10.97
C LYS A 24 -19.16 18.90 10.48
N ARG A 25 -20.11 19.28 9.62
CA ARG A 25 -21.06 18.34 9.00
C ARG A 25 -20.36 17.43 7.99
N LYS A 26 -19.53 18.00 7.13
CA LYS A 26 -18.77 17.25 6.12
C LYS A 26 -17.81 16.23 6.77
N SER A 27 -17.15 16.60 7.87
CA SER A 27 -16.30 15.67 8.63
C SER A 27 -17.08 14.59 9.37
N LYS A 28 -18.31 14.87 9.83
CA LYS A 28 -19.21 13.83 10.37
C LYS A 28 -19.73 12.86 9.30
N GLU A 29 -20.01 13.33 8.08
CA GLU A 29 -20.39 12.44 6.97
C GLU A 29 -19.24 11.52 6.57
N ILE A 30 -18.00 12.03 6.52
CA ILE A 30 -16.80 11.21 6.25
C ILE A 30 -16.51 10.21 7.38
N MET A 31 -16.77 10.57 8.65
CA MET A 31 -16.65 9.62 9.77
C MET A 31 -17.77 8.58 9.80
N ASN A 32 -18.93 8.86 9.21
CA ASN A 32 -20.08 7.96 9.17
C ASN A 32 -20.07 6.99 7.98
N SER A 33 -19.22 7.20 6.97
CA SER A 33 -18.83 6.06 6.12
C SER A 33 -17.91 5.21 6.99
N GLN A 34 -18.48 4.20 7.65
CA GLN A 34 -17.69 3.10 8.18
C GLN A 34 -16.96 2.49 7.00
N ILE A 35 -15.71 2.93 6.81
CA ILE A 35 -14.78 2.30 5.89
C ILE A 35 -14.62 0.89 6.42
N ASN A 36 -15.18 -0.08 5.70
CA ASN A 36 -15.12 -1.46 6.10
C ASN A 36 -13.69 -1.93 5.85
N LEU A 37 -12.88 -1.90 6.90
CA LEU A 37 -11.47 -2.29 6.84
C LEU A 37 -11.30 -3.70 6.25
N ALA A 38 -12.27 -4.59 6.43
CA ALA A 38 -12.24 -5.92 5.82
C ALA A 38 -12.33 -5.84 4.29
N ASP A 39 -13.22 -4.99 3.76
CA ASP A 39 -13.38 -4.80 2.31
C ASP A 39 -12.13 -4.13 1.73
N ASP A 40 -11.55 -3.16 2.42
CA ASP A 40 -10.29 -2.53 2.00
C ASP A 40 -9.13 -3.53 1.94
N VAL A 41 -8.99 -4.39 2.96
CA VAL A 41 -7.96 -5.44 2.98
C VAL A 41 -8.18 -6.43 1.84
N VAL A 42 -9.43 -6.82 1.57
CA VAL A 42 -9.77 -7.70 0.44
C VAL A 42 -9.44 -7.04 -0.88
N ASN A 43 -9.80 -5.76 -1.07
CA ASN A 43 -9.50 -5.01 -2.29
C ASN A 43 -7.99 -4.95 -2.55
N VAL A 44 -7.20 -4.64 -1.53
CA VAL A 44 -5.73 -4.63 -1.62
C VAL A 44 -5.20 -6.01 -2.01
N LEU A 45 -5.70 -7.08 -1.39
CA LEU A 45 -5.26 -8.44 -1.74
C LEU A 45 -5.62 -8.82 -3.18
N CYS A 46 -6.81 -8.43 -3.65
CA CYS A 46 -7.23 -8.64 -5.04
C CYS A 46 -6.32 -7.89 -6.03
N GLU A 47 -6.00 -6.63 -5.74
CA GLU A 47 -5.07 -5.84 -6.56
C GLU A 47 -3.68 -6.48 -6.60
N LEU A 48 -3.17 -6.92 -5.44
CA LEU A 48 -1.86 -7.57 -5.35
C LEU A 48 -1.84 -8.90 -6.13
N HIS A 49 -2.89 -9.73 -6.03
CA HIS A 49 -2.98 -10.98 -6.79
C HIS A 49 -3.07 -10.77 -8.31
N SER A 50 -3.55 -9.61 -8.76
CA SER A 50 -3.60 -9.29 -10.19
C SER A 50 -2.26 -8.85 -10.77
N ASN A 51 -1.27 -8.57 -9.91
CA ASN A 51 0.05 -8.10 -10.34
C ASN A 51 0.93 -9.29 -10.78
N PRO A 52 1.44 -9.31 -12.03
CA PRO A 52 2.20 -10.45 -12.56
C PRO A 52 3.56 -10.68 -11.89
N VAL A 53 4.05 -9.72 -11.11
CA VAL A 53 5.31 -9.85 -10.35
C VAL A 53 5.06 -10.51 -8.98
N ILE A 54 3.83 -10.49 -8.49
CA ILE A 54 3.46 -11.09 -7.20
C ILE A 54 3.14 -12.55 -7.43
N GLN A 55 3.91 -13.41 -6.77
CA GLN A 55 3.86 -14.85 -6.98
C GLN A 55 3.03 -15.52 -5.88
N GLU A 56 3.19 -15.03 -4.65
CA GLU A 56 2.47 -15.58 -3.50
C GLU A 56 2.29 -14.52 -2.41
N ILE A 57 1.14 -14.58 -1.72
CA ILE A 57 0.86 -13.77 -0.54
C ILE A 57 0.49 -14.74 0.59
N ILE A 58 1.34 -14.81 1.62
CA ILE A 58 1.15 -15.70 2.77
C ILE A 58 0.65 -14.87 3.95
N LEU A 59 -0.60 -15.10 4.33
CA LEU A 59 -1.25 -14.47 5.48
C LEU A 59 -1.26 -15.45 6.65
N THR A 60 -0.50 -15.14 7.71
CA THR A 60 -0.49 -15.96 8.93
C THR A 60 -1.09 -15.15 10.09
N LYS A 61 -1.96 -15.79 10.88
CA LYS A 61 -2.57 -15.16 12.06
C LYS A 61 -1.50 -14.60 13.00
N HIS A 62 -1.65 -13.34 13.42
CA HIS A 62 -0.73 -12.63 14.32
C HIS A 62 0.70 -12.43 13.78
N LYS A 63 0.95 -12.63 12.49
CA LYS A 63 2.22 -12.30 11.83
C LYS A 63 2.00 -11.25 10.74
N LYS A 64 3.07 -10.54 10.38
CA LYS A 64 3.06 -9.65 9.22
C LYS A 64 2.84 -10.49 7.94
N PRO A 65 2.06 -10.00 6.95
CA PRO A 65 1.97 -10.63 5.64
C PRO A 65 3.34 -10.82 5.02
N VAL A 66 3.55 -11.96 4.36
CA VAL A 66 4.72 -12.22 3.53
C VAL A 66 4.29 -12.18 2.07
N VAL A 67 4.98 -11.40 1.26
CA VAL A 67 4.70 -11.29 -0.18
C VAL A 67 5.95 -11.77 -0.92
N ILE A 68 5.80 -12.79 -1.75
CA ILE A 68 6.86 -13.32 -2.61
C ILE A 68 6.72 -12.63 -3.97
N VAL A 69 7.80 -11.97 -4.39
CA VAL A 69 7.82 -11.12 -5.58
C VAL A 69 9.03 -11.49 -6.42
N TYR A 70 8.81 -11.91 -7.66
CA TYR A 70 9.86 -12.09 -8.65
C TYR A 70 9.25 -12.02 -10.06
N ILE A 71 10.08 -11.69 -11.05
CA ILE A 71 9.78 -11.97 -12.46
C ILE A 71 10.49 -13.27 -12.89
N ASN A 72 9.95 -13.98 -13.87
CA ASN A 72 10.51 -15.25 -14.34
C ASN A 72 11.99 -15.12 -14.74
N GLN A 73 12.36 -14.00 -15.37
CA GLN A 73 13.76 -13.74 -15.74
C GLN A 73 14.71 -13.73 -14.54
N GLN A 74 14.28 -13.21 -13.39
CA GLN A 74 15.09 -13.21 -12.16
C GLN A 74 15.29 -14.63 -11.61
N MET A 75 14.28 -15.49 -11.78
CA MET A 75 14.39 -16.91 -11.40
C MET A 75 15.30 -17.67 -12.36
N ASP A 76 15.18 -17.43 -13.66
CA ASP A 76 16.06 -18.03 -14.67
C ASP A 76 17.53 -17.60 -14.45
N ASP A 77 17.75 -16.32 -14.15
CA ASP A 77 19.09 -15.80 -13.81
C ASP A 77 19.61 -16.39 -12.49
N MET A 78 18.75 -16.54 -11.47
CA MET A 78 19.12 -17.21 -10.22
C MET A 78 19.55 -18.66 -10.49
N ILE A 79 18.73 -19.42 -11.21
CA ILE A 79 19.00 -20.82 -11.56
C ILE A 79 20.33 -20.89 -12.32
N ARG A 80 20.50 -20.08 -13.37
CA ARG A 80 21.74 -20.05 -14.16
C ARG A 80 22.98 -19.72 -13.32
N ASN A 81 22.87 -18.78 -12.38
CA ASN A 81 24.00 -18.40 -11.52
C ASN A 81 24.25 -19.41 -10.38
N CYS A 82 23.30 -20.30 -10.10
CA CYS A 82 23.44 -21.35 -9.07
C CYS A 82 23.68 -22.75 -9.67
N GLU A 83 23.41 -22.95 -10.97
CA GLU A 83 23.67 -24.19 -11.70
C GLU A 83 25.09 -24.17 -12.28
N GLY A 84 26.03 -24.85 -11.62
CA GLY A 84 27.41 -25.04 -12.07
C GLY A 84 28.35 -25.32 -10.90
N ASP A 85 29.55 -25.84 -11.18
CA ASP A 85 30.57 -26.10 -10.14
C ASP A 85 31.09 -24.81 -9.47
N ASP A 86 30.90 -23.65 -10.11
CA ASP A 86 31.28 -22.32 -9.62
C ASP A 86 30.07 -21.46 -9.17
N GLY A 87 28.85 -21.98 -9.31
CA GLY A 87 27.62 -21.28 -8.94
C GLY A 87 27.44 -21.25 -7.43
N SER A 88 27.51 -20.06 -6.82
CA SER A 88 27.37 -19.92 -5.37
C SER A 88 26.54 -18.69 -5.01
N VAL A 89 25.56 -18.91 -4.13
CA VAL A 89 24.80 -17.81 -3.50
C VAL A 89 25.77 -17.05 -2.59
N LEU A 90 26.25 -15.90 -3.08
CA LEU A 90 27.17 -15.00 -2.35
C LEU A 90 26.64 -14.61 -0.97
N GLY A 91 25.31 -14.46 -0.87
CA GLY A 91 24.63 -14.16 0.37
C GLY A 91 23.17 -13.85 0.13
N VAL A 92 22.36 -14.10 1.15
CA VAL A 92 21.01 -13.53 1.25
C VAL A 92 21.18 -12.21 1.97
N ASP A 93 20.96 -11.09 1.28
CA ASP A 93 21.07 -9.81 1.96
C ASP A 93 19.83 -9.63 2.86
N ILE A 94 20.11 -9.45 4.14
CA ILE A 94 19.10 -9.61 5.17
C ILE A 94 18.30 -8.31 5.22
N THR A 95 17.15 -8.38 4.57
CA THR A 95 15.91 -7.78 5.06
C THR A 95 15.98 -6.26 5.28
N PHE A 96 15.71 -5.47 4.25
CA PHE A 96 15.42 -4.04 4.44
C PHE A 96 14.22 -3.91 5.38
N ASN A 97 14.44 -3.33 6.55
CA ASN A 97 13.38 -3.03 7.51
C ASN A 97 12.77 -1.67 7.18
N PHE A 98 11.62 -1.69 6.51
CA PHE A 98 10.84 -0.51 6.21
C PHE A 98 9.82 -0.19 7.32
N GLU A 99 10.14 -0.53 8.58
CA GLU A 99 9.32 -0.31 9.80
C GLU A 99 8.02 -1.14 9.81
N ILE A 100 7.21 -1.00 8.77
CA ILE A 100 5.96 -1.70 8.53
C ILE A 100 6.15 -3.06 7.85
N PHE A 101 7.14 -3.24 6.99
CA PHE A 101 7.43 -4.52 6.32
C PHE A 101 8.93 -4.77 6.12
N TYR A 102 9.24 -6.00 5.75
CA TYR A 102 10.58 -6.55 5.64
C TYR A 102 10.79 -7.02 4.19
N VAL A 103 11.87 -6.59 3.54
CA VAL A 103 12.19 -6.99 2.15
C VAL A 103 13.51 -7.72 2.10
N THR A 104 13.47 -9.02 1.81
CA THR A 104 14.68 -9.83 1.58
C THR A 104 15.03 -9.82 0.10
N VAL A 105 16.28 -9.52 -0.23
CA VAL A 105 16.77 -9.49 -1.62
C VAL A 105 17.89 -10.51 -1.76
N PHE A 106 17.82 -11.32 -2.81
CA PHE A 106 18.88 -12.26 -3.16
C PHE A 106 19.87 -11.57 -4.11
N SER A 107 21.15 -11.62 -3.77
CA SER A 107 22.24 -11.12 -4.62
C SER A 107 23.09 -12.28 -5.09
N TYR A 108 23.35 -12.36 -6.38
CA TYR A 108 24.16 -13.41 -7.00
C TYR A 108 25.40 -12.79 -7.63
N LYS A 109 26.52 -13.54 -7.65
CA LYS A 109 27.71 -13.12 -8.39
C LYS A 109 27.51 -13.49 -9.85
N THR A 110 27.69 -12.53 -10.74
CA THR A 110 27.91 -12.80 -12.16
C THR A 110 29.41 -12.77 -12.39
N ASP A 111 30.03 -13.92 -12.67
CA ASP A 111 31.40 -13.93 -13.16
C ASP A 111 31.38 -13.51 -14.64
N VAL A 112 32.07 -12.39 -14.93
CA VAL A 112 32.41 -11.92 -16.29
C VAL A 112 33.77 -12.47 -16.65
#